data_AF-A0A8S4GRC9-F1
#
_entry.id   AF-A0A8S4GRC9-F1
#
_cell.length_a   1.000
_cell.length_b   1.000
_cell.length_c   1.000
_cell.angle_alpha   90.00
_cell.angle_beta   90.00
_cell.angle_gamma   90.00
#
_symmetry.space_group_name_H-M   'P 1'
#
loop_
_entity.id
_entity.type
_entity.pdbx_description
1 polymer ?
#
loop_
_entity_poly.entity_id
_entity_poly.type
_entity_poly.pdbx_seq_one_letter_code
_entity_poly.pdbx_strand_id
1 'polypeptide(L)'
;MREQGGQHRKLLEQCTECGKCCTGAGEVWIDSAEAAAMAQRLELDTPTFLEKYTKDYTRRQGWYFLKTRPGDVDGACIFLEPDSNLCRVHDVRPLMCKTYPWWPALVDEDTWQQEKRETCEGFDHEDAPPQDVDHALRMLQESRAYVARRERAPLAKKVKKRAAAASKGFGGR
;
A
#
# COMPACT_ATOMS: atom_id res chain seq x y z
N MET A 1 0.66 -43.04 -14.77
CA MET A 1 1.12 -41.65 -14.96
C MET A 1 -0.02 -40.85 -15.55
N ARG A 2 -0.60 -39.93 -14.80
CA ARG A 2 -1.56 -38.95 -15.31
C ARG A 2 -0.98 -37.59 -15.00
N GLU A 3 -0.34 -36.98 -16.00
CA GLU A 3 0.01 -35.57 -16.00
C GLU A 3 -1.31 -34.79 -15.95
N GLN A 4 -1.65 -34.31 -14.75
CA GLN A 4 -2.74 -33.36 -14.60
C GLN A 4 -2.18 -32.00 -14.97
N GLY A 5 -2.49 -31.55 -16.18
CA GLY A 5 -2.22 -30.19 -16.67
C GLY A 5 -3.02 -29.13 -15.92
N GLY A 6 -2.72 -28.92 -14.65
CA GLY A 6 -3.06 -27.68 -13.96
C GLY A 6 -2.11 -26.60 -14.45
N GLN A 7 -2.63 -25.49 -14.96
CA GLN A 7 -1.81 -24.32 -15.26
C GLN A 7 -1.10 -23.86 -13.99
N HIS A 8 0.18 -24.23 -13.85
CA HIS A 8 1.01 -23.78 -12.74
C HIS A 8 1.35 -22.31 -12.97
N ARG A 9 0.58 -21.40 -12.35
CA ARG A 9 0.92 -19.97 -12.31
C ARG A 9 2.32 -19.79 -11.74
N LYS A 10 3.07 -18.83 -12.26
CA LYS A 10 4.38 -18.46 -11.75
C LYS A 10 4.34 -17.03 -11.21
N LEU A 11 4.96 -16.82 -10.04
CA LEU A 11 5.04 -15.51 -9.41
C LEU A 11 6.30 -15.43 -8.55
N LEU A 12 7.07 -14.34 -8.70
CA LEU A 12 8.12 -14.01 -7.74
C LEU A 12 7.50 -13.66 -6.38
N GLU A 13 7.99 -14.31 -5.33
CA GLU A 13 7.53 -14.08 -3.97
C GLU A 13 8.03 -12.77 -3.37
N GLN A 14 9.17 -12.27 -3.87
CA GLN A 14 9.75 -11.01 -3.43
C GLN A 14 9.51 -9.91 -4.47
N CYS A 15 9.23 -8.70 -3.97
CA CYS A 15 9.19 -7.49 -4.78
C CYS A 15 10.54 -7.27 -5.48
N THR A 16 10.52 -7.01 -6.79
CA THR A 16 11.72 -6.67 -7.58
C THR A 16 12.14 -5.21 -7.43
N GLU A 17 11.39 -4.42 -6.65
CA GLU A 17 11.61 -2.97 -6.47
C GLU A 17 11.52 -2.16 -7.77
N CYS A 18 10.81 -2.67 -8.79
CA CYS A 18 10.65 -1.99 -10.08
C CYS A 18 9.77 -0.72 -10.06
N GLY A 19 9.05 -0.46 -8.96
CA GLY A 19 8.21 0.73 -8.79
C GLY A 19 6.86 0.70 -9.52
N LYS A 20 6.59 -0.26 -10.42
CA LYS A 20 5.37 -0.28 -11.27
C LYS A 20 4.05 -0.30 -10.49
N CYS A 21 3.92 -1.16 -9.47
CA CYS A 21 2.71 -1.17 -8.62
C CYS A 21 2.63 0.05 -7.68
N CYS A 22 3.76 0.75 -7.47
CA CYS A 22 3.81 1.97 -6.68
C CYS A 22 3.40 3.21 -7.50
N THR A 23 3.42 3.13 -8.84
CA THR A 23 2.96 4.19 -9.75
C THR A 23 1.49 4.06 -10.16
N GLY A 24 0.82 2.94 -9.85
CA GLY A 24 -0.58 2.69 -10.22
C GLY A 24 -1.60 3.26 -9.24
N ALA A 25 -2.89 3.14 -9.60
CA ALA A 25 -4.07 3.67 -8.88
C ALA A 25 -4.40 2.99 -7.53
N GLY A 26 -3.43 2.36 -6.87
CA GLY A 26 -3.64 1.57 -5.66
C GLY A 26 -3.99 2.42 -4.44
N GLU A 27 -5.10 2.10 -3.76
CA GLU A 27 -5.44 2.69 -2.46
C GLU A 27 -4.72 1.96 -1.31
N VAL A 28 -3.59 2.50 -0.84
CA VAL A 28 -2.86 1.88 0.28
C VAL A 28 -3.34 2.44 1.62
N TRP A 29 -4.01 1.59 2.39
CA TRP A 29 -4.47 1.87 3.75
C TRP A 29 -3.50 1.31 4.77
N ILE A 30 -3.17 2.13 5.76
CA ILE A 30 -2.30 1.77 6.88
C ILE A 30 -3.07 1.87 8.21
N ASP A 31 -2.73 1.01 9.16
CA ASP A 31 -3.22 1.16 10.53
C ASP A 31 -2.30 2.03 11.40
N SER A 32 -2.67 2.24 12.65
CA SER A 32 -1.90 3.08 13.59
C SER A 32 -0.53 2.49 13.94
N ALA A 33 -0.39 1.17 13.95
CA ALA A 33 0.88 0.50 14.24
C ALA A 33 1.84 0.65 13.06
N GLU A 34 1.35 0.48 11.84
CA GLU A 34 2.12 0.73 10.62
C GLU A 34 2.49 2.20 10.48
N ALA A 35 1.57 3.13 10.76
CA ALA A 35 1.88 4.55 10.77
C ALA A 35 3.02 4.89 11.75
N ALA A 36 3.02 4.28 12.94
CA ALA A 36 4.09 4.47 13.91
C ALA A 36 5.44 3.90 13.43
N ALA A 37 5.44 2.68 12.85
CA ALA A 37 6.66 2.06 12.30
C ALA A 37 7.24 2.86 11.13
N MET A 38 6.38 3.32 10.21
CA MET A 38 6.78 4.15 9.08
C MET A 38 7.27 5.53 9.53
N ALA A 39 6.65 6.14 10.54
CA ALA A 39 7.11 7.39 11.15
C ALA A 39 8.51 7.23 11.75
N GLN A 40 8.73 6.15 12.52
CA GLN A 40 10.03 5.84 13.13
C GLN A 40 11.12 5.67 12.07
N ARG A 41 10.82 4.94 10.99
CA ARG A 41 11.76 4.73 9.87
C ARG A 41 12.17 6.03 9.17
N LEU A 42 11.31 7.04 9.23
CA LEU A 42 11.53 8.36 8.66
C LEU A 42 12.02 9.40 9.68
N GLU A 43 12.32 8.96 10.92
CA GLU A 43 12.76 9.82 12.01
C GLU A 43 11.77 10.95 12.33
N LEU A 44 10.47 10.63 12.26
CA LEU A 44 9.37 11.54 12.59
C LEU A 44 8.54 11.00 13.75
N ASP A 45 7.91 11.90 14.50
CA ASP A 45 6.78 11.52 15.35
C ASP A 45 5.55 11.14 14.50
N THR A 46 4.70 10.28 15.05
CA THR A 46 3.50 9.79 14.35
C THR A 46 2.55 10.91 13.91
N PRO A 47 2.21 11.92 14.74
CA PRO A 47 1.40 13.07 14.30
C PRO A 47 1.96 13.77 13.05
N THR A 48 3.25 14.08 13.04
CA THR A 48 3.94 14.72 11.90
C THR A 48 3.92 13.84 10.66
N PHE A 49 4.13 12.53 10.82
CA PHE A 49 4.02 11.56 9.73
C PHE A 49 2.61 11.55 9.13
N LEU A 50 1.57 11.46 9.97
CA LEU A 50 0.18 11.42 9.51
C LEU A 50 -0.18 12.68 8.72
N GLU A 51 0.21 13.86 9.22
CA GLU A 51 -0.01 15.13 8.52
C GLU A 51 0.68 15.16 7.15
N LYS A 52 1.95 14.74 7.08
CA LYS A 52 2.74 14.80 5.85
C LYS A 52 2.33 13.76 4.81
N TYR A 53 2.09 12.51 5.23
CA TYR A 53 2.03 11.35 4.34
C TYR A 53 0.66 10.68 4.23
N THR A 54 -0.33 11.09 5.01
CA THR A 54 -1.68 10.51 4.94
C THR A 54 -2.74 11.55 4.56
N LYS A 55 -3.86 11.08 4.02
CA LYS A 55 -5.02 11.90 3.68
C LYS A 55 -5.98 11.97 4.87
N ASP A 56 -6.59 13.14 5.08
CA ASP A 56 -7.54 13.41 6.18
C ASP A 56 -8.85 12.59 6.13
N TYR A 57 -9.12 11.89 5.01
CA TYR A 57 -10.39 11.20 4.76
C TYR A 57 -10.44 9.80 5.37
N THR A 58 -10.09 9.65 6.65
CA THR A 58 -10.26 8.35 7.29
C THR A 58 -11.68 8.24 7.81
N ARG A 59 -12.48 7.34 7.21
CA ARG A 59 -13.82 7.02 7.73
C ARG A 59 -13.76 6.06 8.91
N ARG A 60 -12.60 5.46 9.21
CA ARG A 60 -12.42 4.39 10.19
C ARG A 60 -11.34 4.79 11.20
N GLN A 61 -11.63 4.66 12.49
CA GLN A 61 -10.72 5.04 13.57
C GLN A 61 -9.43 4.19 13.53
N GLY A 62 -8.28 4.87 13.62
CA GLY A 62 -6.97 4.21 13.64
C GLY A 62 -6.48 3.70 12.28
N TRP A 63 -7.16 4.06 11.19
CA TRP A 63 -6.80 3.73 9.81
C TRP A 63 -6.54 5.00 9.04
N TYR A 64 -5.58 4.98 8.12
CA TYR A 64 -5.14 6.16 7.36
C TYR A 64 -4.90 5.79 5.91
N PHE A 65 -5.23 6.68 4.98
CA PHE A 65 -4.96 6.48 3.55
C PHE A 65 -3.67 7.20 3.21
N LEU A 66 -2.68 6.49 2.64
CA LEU A 66 -1.46 7.13 2.16
C LEU A 66 -1.76 8.17 1.05
N LYS A 67 -0.99 9.25 1.08
CA LYS A 67 -0.97 10.24 -0.01
C LYS A 67 -0.31 9.64 -1.24
N THR A 68 -0.74 10.16 -2.38
CA THR A 68 -0.08 10.04 -3.67
C THR A 68 0.51 11.40 -4.03
N ARG A 69 1.56 11.44 -4.86
CA ARG A 69 2.13 12.72 -5.30
C ARG A 69 1.10 13.52 -6.11
N PRO A 70 0.98 14.86 -5.90
CA PRO A 70 0.10 15.70 -6.70
C PRO A 70 0.57 15.80 -8.15
N GLY A 71 -0.36 15.87 -9.11
CA GLY A 71 -0.07 16.14 -10.52
C GLY A 71 -0.51 15.02 -11.48
N ASP A 72 -0.68 13.81 -10.96
CA ASP A 72 -1.07 12.65 -11.74
C ASP A 72 -2.48 12.20 -11.30
N VAL A 73 -3.40 12.08 -12.26
CA VAL A 73 -4.61 11.29 -12.04
C VAL A 73 -4.12 9.86 -11.79
N ASP A 74 -4.37 9.34 -10.59
CA ASP A 74 -3.86 8.06 -10.05
C ASP A 74 -2.41 8.05 -9.48
N GLY A 75 -1.84 9.23 -9.20
CA GLY A 75 -0.40 9.43 -8.95
C GLY A 75 0.38 8.47 -8.06
N ALA A 76 1.69 8.44 -8.30
CA ALA A 76 2.61 7.55 -7.61
C ALA A 76 2.58 7.70 -6.08
N CYS A 77 2.77 6.58 -5.39
CA CYS A 77 2.93 6.49 -3.95
C CYS A 77 3.93 7.56 -3.45
N ILE A 78 3.56 8.27 -2.38
CA ILE A 78 4.39 9.35 -1.81
C ILE A 78 5.78 8.89 -1.35
N PHE A 79 5.99 7.57 -1.18
CA PHE A 79 7.25 6.97 -0.76
C PHE A 79 8.12 6.42 -1.89
N LEU A 80 7.64 6.44 -3.14
CA LEU A 80 8.41 6.02 -4.30
C LEU A 80 9.37 7.14 -4.74
N GLU A 81 10.67 6.98 -4.64
CA GLU A 81 11.62 8.03 -5.03
C GLU A 81 11.63 8.24 -6.56
N PRO A 82 11.37 9.46 -7.08
CA PRO A 82 11.21 9.69 -8.53
C PRO A 82 12.42 9.31 -9.38
N ASP A 83 13.63 9.53 -8.84
CA ASP A 83 14.86 9.36 -9.60
C ASP A 83 15.33 7.90 -9.65
N SER A 84 14.93 7.07 -8.67
CA SER A 84 15.43 5.70 -8.51
C SER A 84 14.35 4.62 -8.61
N ASN A 85 13.07 4.99 -8.56
CA ASN A 85 11.94 4.07 -8.40
C ASN A 85 12.01 3.18 -7.15
N LEU A 86 12.85 3.52 -6.17
CA LEU A 86 12.96 2.78 -4.92
C LEU A 86 11.97 3.30 -3.87
N CYS A 87 11.42 2.39 -3.08
CA CYS A 87 10.56 2.76 -1.96
C CYS A 87 11.43 3.12 -0.74
N ARG A 88 11.38 4.37 -0.29
CA ARG A 88 12.20 4.85 0.84
C ARG A 88 11.85 4.23 2.20
N VAL A 89 10.73 3.51 2.29
CA VAL A 89 10.24 2.78 3.48
C VAL A 89 10.02 1.29 3.21
N HIS A 90 10.75 0.72 2.25
CA HIS A 90 10.53 -0.64 1.75
C HIS A 90 10.59 -1.72 2.86
N ASP A 91 11.49 -1.57 3.82
CA ASP A 91 11.69 -2.45 4.98
C ASP A 91 10.50 -2.46 5.95
N VAL A 92 9.82 -1.33 6.08
CA VAL A 92 8.63 -1.16 6.93
C VAL A 92 7.34 -1.00 6.11
N ARG A 93 7.34 -1.48 4.85
CA ARG A 93 6.19 -1.36 3.95
C ARG A 93 4.93 -1.97 4.60
N PRO A 94 3.76 -1.34 4.41
CA PRO A 94 2.53 -1.79 5.05
C PRO A 94 2.09 -3.15 4.52
N LEU A 95 1.19 -3.81 5.25
CA LEU A 95 0.75 -5.16 4.94
C LEU A 95 0.12 -5.25 3.55
N MET A 96 -0.61 -4.22 3.11
CA MET A 96 -1.11 -4.17 1.73
C MET A 96 0.05 -4.28 0.71
N CYS A 97 1.13 -3.52 0.88
CA CYS A 97 2.30 -3.64 0.00
C CYS A 97 3.00 -5.00 0.13
N LYS A 98 2.98 -5.63 1.31
CA LYS A 98 3.56 -6.97 1.53
C LYS A 98 2.74 -8.09 0.89
N THR A 99 1.42 -7.96 0.90
CA THR A 99 0.51 -8.98 0.37
C THR A 99 0.15 -8.75 -1.10
N TYR A 100 0.62 -7.69 -1.77
CA TYR A 100 0.42 -7.53 -3.21
C TYR A 100 1.10 -8.69 -3.96
N PRO A 101 0.48 -9.32 -4.97
CA PRO A 101 -0.81 -8.99 -5.61
C PRO A 101 -2.04 -9.72 -5.03
N TRP A 102 -1.94 -10.34 -3.86
CA TRP A 102 -3.00 -11.11 -3.19
C TRP A 102 -4.10 -10.27 -2.51
N TRP A 103 -4.36 -9.07 -3.02
CA TRP A 103 -5.44 -8.24 -2.50
C TRP A 103 -6.79 -8.87 -2.86
N PRO A 104 -7.79 -8.87 -1.96
CA PRO A 104 -9.10 -9.44 -2.27
C PRO A 104 -9.77 -8.87 -3.54
N ALA A 105 -9.42 -7.65 -3.94
CA ALA A 105 -9.91 -6.97 -5.13
C ALA A 105 -9.16 -7.32 -6.43
N LEU A 106 -8.06 -8.08 -6.36
CA LEU A 106 -7.22 -8.42 -7.52
C LEU A 106 -7.23 -9.93 -7.85
N VAL A 107 -7.88 -10.76 -7.02
CA VAL A 107 -7.80 -12.23 -7.13
C VAL A 107 -8.88 -12.87 -8.00
N ASP A 108 -9.80 -12.09 -8.58
CA ASP A 108 -10.62 -12.59 -9.69
C ASP A 108 -9.76 -12.76 -10.95
N GLU A 109 -10.19 -13.64 -11.86
CA GLU A 109 -9.36 -14.05 -12.98
C GLU A 109 -9.00 -12.89 -13.90
N ASP A 110 -9.98 -12.05 -14.24
CA ASP A 110 -9.80 -10.97 -15.22
C ASP A 110 -8.84 -9.91 -14.67
N THR A 111 -9.04 -9.48 -13.43
CA THR A 111 -8.14 -8.51 -12.77
C THR A 111 -6.75 -9.10 -12.56
N TRP A 112 -6.65 -10.37 -12.20
CA TRP A 112 -5.36 -11.06 -12.02
C TRP A 112 -4.55 -11.10 -13.32
N GLN A 113 -5.18 -11.44 -14.44
CA GLN A 113 -4.54 -11.44 -15.75
C GLN A 113 -4.18 -10.02 -16.21
N GLN A 114 -5.00 -9.02 -15.86
CA GLN A 114 -4.68 -7.62 -16.15
C GLN A 114 -3.44 -7.16 -15.37
N GLU A 115 -3.41 -7.36 -14.05
CA GLU A 115 -2.25 -7.03 -13.20
C GLU A 115 -0.96 -7.68 -13.68
N LYS A 116 -1.06 -8.94 -14.10
CA LYS A 116 0.03 -9.70 -14.72
C LYS A 116 0.55 -9.06 -16.00
N ARG A 117 -0.35 -8.60 -16.87
CA ARG A 117 0.04 -8.03 -18.18
C ARG A 117 0.55 -6.61 -18.07
N GLU A 118 0.00 -5.82 -17.15
CA GLU A 118 0.10 -4.35 -17.20
C GLU A 118 0.90 -3.76 -16.04
N THR A 119 1.00 -4.45 -14.90
CA THR A 119 1.52 -3.85 -13.67
C THR A 119 2.77 -4.55 -13.13
N CYS A 120 2.67 -5.82 -12.74
CA CYS A 120 3.75 -6.47 -12.00
C CYS A 120 4.56 -7.44 -12.89
N GLU A 121 5.85 -7.19 -13.00
CA GLU A 121 6.78 -8.07 -13.74
C GLU A 121 7.14 -9.36 -12.99
N GLY A 122 6.72 -9.50 -11.72
CA GLY A 122 6.93 -10.72 -10.96
C GLY A 122 6.09 -11.89 -11.49
N PHE A 123 4.99 -11.61 -12.20
CA PHE A 123 4.17 -12.62 -12.83
C PHE A 123 4.89 -13.22 -14.04
N ASP A 124 4.96 -14.57 -14.09
CA ASP A 124 5.64 -15.31 -15.15
C ASP A 124 7.08 -14.83 -15.45
N HIS A 125 7.74 -14.21 -14.46
CA HIS A 125 9.16 -13.85 -14.56
C HIS A 125 10.00 -15.09 -14.89
N GLU A 126 11.11 -14.92 -15.60
CA GLU A 126 11.99 -16.04 -15.99
C GLU A 126 12.44 -16.86 -14.77
N ASP A 127 12.82 -16.15 -13.70
CA ASP A 127 13.21 -16.72 -12.41
C ASP A 127 12.04 -17.06 -11.47
N ALA A 128 10.78 -16.82 -11.88
CA ALA A 128 9.65 -17.11 -11.02
C ALA A 128 9.45 -18.63 -10.86
N PRO A 129 9.42 -19.15 -9.61
CA PRO A 129 9.03 -20.51 -9.37
C PRO A 129 7.54 -20.70 -9.67
N PRO A 130 7.08 -21.95 -9.86
CA PRO A 130 5.66 -22.25 -9.71
C PRO A 130 5.16 -21.71 -8.37
N GLN A 131 3.99 -21.08 -8.41
CA GLN A 131 3.38 -20.49 -7.24
C GLN A 131 3.19 -21.55 -6.13
N ASP A 132 3.74 -21.27 -4.95
CA ASP A 132 3.42 -22.03 -3.74
C ASP A 132 1.99 -21.71 -3.31
N VAL A 133 1.13 -22.73 -3.36
CA VAL A 133 -0.30 -22.61 -3.00
C VAL A 133 -0.46 -22.26 -1.52
N ASP A 134 0.36 -22.81 -0.63
CA ASP A 134 0.25 -22.54 0.80
C ASP A 134 0.68 -21.10 1.10
N HIS A 135 1.75 -20.63 0.46
CA HIS A 135 2.16 -19.23 0.57
C HIS A 135 1.10 -18.26 0.03
N ALA A 136 0.54 -18.53 -1.15
CA ALA A 136 -0.52 -17.72 -1.72
C ALA A 136 -1.77 -17.67 -0.84
N LEU A 137 -2.17 -18.81 -0.26
CA LEU A 137 -3.29 -18.87 0.68
C LEU A 137 -3.01 -18.03 1.93
N ARG A 138 -1.79 -18.08 2.49
CA ARG A 138 -1.39 -17.24 3.63
C ARG A 138 -1.49 -15.76 3.30
N MET A 139 -0.91 -15.32 2.18
CA MET A 139 -0.95 -13.91 1.75
C MET A 139 -2.38 -13.41 1.55
N LEU A 140 -3.23 -14.20 0.90
CA LEU A 140 -4.64 -13.87 0.71
C LEU A 140 -5.42 -13.81 2.03
N GLN A 141 -5.16 -14.75 2.95
CA GLN A 141 -5.79 -14.74 4.28
C GLN A 141 -5.38 -13.52 5.10
N GLU A 142 -4.10 -13.17 5.11
CA GLU A 142 -3.59 -11.96 5.77
C GLU A 142 -4.22 -10.70 5.17
N SER A 143 -4.26 -10.59 3.85
CA SER A 143 -4.86 -9.44 3.16
C SER A 143 -6.36 -9.32 3.47
N ARG A 144 -7.11 -10.42 3.44
CA ARG A 144 -8.53 -10.46 3.83
C ARG A 144 -8.74 -10.06 5.29
N ALA A 145 -7.93 -10.58 6.20
CA ALA A 145 -8.01 -10.25 7.62
C ALA A 145 -7.75 -8.75 7.86
N TYR A 146 -6.80 -8.18 7.13
CA TYR A 146 -6.45 -6.77 7.19
C TYR A 146 -7.59 -5.87 6.71
N VAL A 147 -8.17 -6.16 5.54
CA VAL A 147 -9.34 -5.45 5.00
C VAL A 147 -10.53 -5.56 5.97
N ALA A 148 -10.82 -6.77 6.47
CA ALA A 148 -11.92 -6.99 7.41
C ALA A 148 -11.74 -6.20 8.72
N ARG A 149 -10.50 -6.06 9.22
CA ARG A 149 -10.19 -5.28 10.42
C ARG A 149 -10.48 -3.80 10.20
N ARG A 150 -10.14 -3.25 9.03
CA ARG A 150 -10.51 -1.88 8.63
C ARG A 150 -12.01 -1.70 8.55
N GLU A 151 -12.72 -2.63 7.93
CA GLU A 151 -14.18 -2.56 7.75
C GLU A 151 -14.94 -2.64 9.08
N ARG A 152 -14.42 -3.41 10.04
CA ARG A 152 -15.00 -3.53 11.39
C ARG A 152 -14.64 -2.36 12.31
N ALA A 153 -13.60 -1.59 11.99
CA ALA A 153 -13.19 -0.47 12.83
C ALA A 153 -14.33 0.57 12.95
N PRO A 154 -14.51 1.20 14.12
CA PRO A 154 -15.55 2.21 14.30
C PRO A 154 -15.40 3.36 13.32
N LEU A 155 -16.50 4.00 12.94
CA LEU A 155 -16.41 5.19 12.11
C LEU A 155 -15.68 6.32 12.86
N ALA A 156 -14.76 7.00 12.18
CA ALA A 156 -14.12 8.19 12.72
C ALA A 156 -15.17 9.29 12.86
N LYS A 157 -15.26 9.89 14.06
CA LYS A 157 -16.08 11.09 14.26
C LYS A 157 -15.51 12.18 13.35
N LYS A 158 -16.36 12.91 12.60
CA LYS A 158 -15.92 14.02 11.74
C LYS A 158 -14.98 14.93 12.53
N VAL A 159 -13.69 14.94 12.18
CA VAL A 159 -12.73 15.87 12.78
C VAL A 159 -13.11 17.25 12.28
N LYS A 160 -13.51 18.15 13.19
CA LYS A 160 -13.74 19.55 12.83
C LYS A 160 -12.42 20.09 12.27
N LYS A 161 -12.47 20.57 11.02
CA LYS A 161 -11.37 21.19 10.28
C LYS A 161 -10.56 22.09 11.24
N ARG A 162 -9.32 21.72 11.55
CA ARG A 162 -8.42 22.61 12.31
C ARG A 162 -8.17 23.81 11.40
N ALA A 163 -8.74 24.96 11.76
CA ALA A 163 -8.39 26.22 11.12
C ALA A 163 -6.90 26.44 11.37
N ALA A 164 -6.12 26.58 10.29
CA ALA A 164 -4.73 26.99 10.37
C ALA A 164 -4.70 28.37 11.04
N ALA A 165 -4.16 28.42 12.26
CA ALA A 165 -3.83 29.67 12.92
C ALA A 165 -2.58 30.23 12.23
N ALA A 166 -2.79 31.05 11.19
CA ALA A 166 -1.76 31.95 10.72
C ALA A 166 -1.51 32.98 11.83
N SER A 167 -0.33 32.87 12.42
CA SER A 167 0.24 33.73 13.45
C SER A 167 0.06 35.22 13.12
N LYS A 168 -0.78 35.89 13.92
CA LYS A 168 -0.64 37.31 14.20
C LYS A 168 0.63 37.48 15.03
N GLY A 169 1.59 38.27 14.56
CA GLY A 169 2.71 38.69 15.39
C GLY A 169 3.94 39.17 14.64
N PHE A 170 3.91 40.40 14.12
CA PHE A 170 5.06 41.29 14.28
C PHE A 170 4.53 42.72 14.38
N GLY A 171 4.67 43.31 15.57
CA GLY A 171 4.36 44.69 15.87
C GLY A 171 5.63 45.45 16.26
N GLY A 172 5.60 46.76 16.04
CA GLY A 172 6.53 47.76 16.60
C GLY A 172 7.87 47.83 15.88
N ARG A 173 8.31 48.99 15.39
CA ARG A 173 8.23 50.34 15.95
C ARG A 173 8.32 51.37 14.83
#